data_AF-A0A5A8D3K7-F1
#
_entry.id   AF-A0A5A8D3K7-F1
#
_cell.length_a   1.000
_cell.length_b   1.000
_cell.length_c   1.000
_cell.angle_alpha   90.00
_cell.angle_beta   90.00
_cell.angle_gamma   90.00
#
_symmetry.space_group_name_H-M   'P 1'
#
loop_
_entity.id
_entity.type
_entity.pdbx_description
1 polymer ?
#
loop_
_entity_poly.entity_id
_entity_poly.type
_entity_poly.pdbx_seq_one_letter_code
_entity_poly.pdbx_strand_id
1 'polypeptide(L)'
;MARGKTLFDVVFRMTNYGVESHVTRKCWLKHPGTFLRVTEVQPNPRDGMRGEISGVMRFRGRAAADEAPERIRSALKREWVLLWDSARNEVVVPQELKAMPQDVQDAWEVAYFAPAREASKAPGSEKVATVHTGARAISGTSAAFDERLAAGRAAVEAAADRA
;
A
#
# COMPACT_ATOMS: atom_id res chain seq x y z
N MET A 1 24.50 -0.63 8.24
CA MET A 1 23.05 -0.42 8.07
C MET A 1 22.63 -1.05 6.74
N ALA A 2 21.59 -1.89 6.72
CA ALA A 2 21.10 -2.44 5.45
C ALA A 2 20.63 -1.29 4.53
N ARG A 3 21.09 -1.28 3.26
CA ARG A 3 20.63 -0.33 2.25
C ARG A 3 19.11 -0.46 2.15
N GLY A 4 18.37 0.65 2.20
CA GLY A 4 16.92 0.61 2.02
C GLY A 4 16.51 0.10 0.63
N LYS A 5 15.22 -0.20 0.45
CA LYS A 5 14.68 -0.82 -0.77
C LYS A 5 14.14 0.21 -1.75
N THR A 6 14.38 0.00 -3.04
CA THR A 6 13.65 0.71 -4.11
C THR A 6 12.23 0.16 -4.20
N LEU A 7 11.34 0.86 -4.91
CA LEU A 7 9.97 0.36 -5.10
C LEU A 7 9.98 -0.96 -5.90
N PHE A 8 10.87 -1.07 -6.88
CA PHE A 8 11.08 -2.29 -7.65
C PHE A 8 11.51 -3.46 -6.76
N ASP A 9 12.45 -3.23 -5.82
CA ASP A 9 12.88 -4.26 -4.86
C ASP A 9 11.72 -4.76 -3.97
N VAL A 10 10.76 -3.89 -3.67
CA VAL A 10 9.57 -4.23 -2.88
C VAL A 10 8.60 -5.05 -3.72
N VAL A 11 8.20 -4.56 -4.90
CA VAL A 11 7.03 -5.10 -5.61
C VAL A 11 7.36 -6.17 -6.67
N PHE A 12 8.56 -6.20 -7.24
CA PHE A 12 8.90 -7.17 -8.32
C PHE A 12 9.06 -8.61 -7.81
N ARG A 13 9.21 -8.79 -6.50
CA ARG A 13 9.29 -10.12 -5.87
C ARG A 13 7.92 -10.65 -5.43
N MET A 14 6.87 -9.83 -5.56
CA MET A 14 5.52 -10.16 -5.17
C MET A 14 4.77 -10.79 -6.35
N THR A 15 3.76 -11.59 -6.04
CA THR A 15 2.83 -12.08 -7.06
C THR A 15 2.20 -10.89 -7.79
N ASN A 16 2.09 -11.00 -9.11
CA ASN A 16 1.55 -9.94 -9.98
C ASN A 16 2.26 -8.58 -9.81
N TYR A 17 3.56 -8.58 -9.53
CA TYR A 17 4.36 -7.37 -9.29
C TYR A 17 3.78 -6.44 -8.21
N GLY A 18 3.07 -6.99 -7.21
CA GLY A 18 2.53 -6.21 -6.10
C GLY A 18 1.40 -5.26 -6.50
N VAL A 19 0.71 -5.50 -7.62
CA VAL A 19 -0.53 -4.78 -7.96
C VAL A 19 -1.56 -4.96 -6.84
N GLU A 20 -2.28 -3.88 -6.53
CA GLU A 20 -3.13 -3.65 -5.36
C GLU A 20 -2.43 -3.61 -4.00
N SER A 21 -1.13 -3.87 -3.92
CA SER A 21 -0.42 -3.78 -2.65
C SER A 21 -0.26 -2.33 -2.20
N HIS A 22 -0.23 -2.12 -0.88
CA HIS A 22 -0.02 -0.81 -0.28
C HIS A 22 1.43 -0.64 0.14
N VAL A 23 2.03 0.47 -0.29
CA VAL A 23 3.42 0.81 0.01
C VAL A 23 3.50 2.24 0.55
N THR A 24 4.54 2.52 1.33
CA THR A 24 4.85 3.89 1.77
C THR A 24 6.35 4.14 1.70
N ARG A 25 6.77 5.35 2.06
CA ARG A 25 8.18 5.76 2.11
C ARG A 25 8.59 5.99 3.56
N LYS A 26 9.85 5.72 3.90
CA LYS A 26 10.41 6.00 5.24
C LYS A 26 10.16 7.44 5.67
N CYS A 27 10.33 8.41 4.77
CA CYS A 27 10.06 9.81 5.07
C CYS A 27 8.59 10.16 5.29
N TRP A 28 7.66 9.28 4.89
CA TRP A 28 6.23 9.42 5.10
C TRP A 28 5.72 8.75 6.37
N LEU A 29 6.55 7.94 7.05
CA LEU A 29 6.16 7.30 8.31
C LEU A 29 5.86 8.31 9.43
N LYS A 30 6.34 9.56 9.34
CA LYS A 30 5.90 10.65 10.24
C LYS A 30 4.51 11.22 9.91
N HIS A 31 3.84 10.71 8.89
CA HIS A 31 2.53 11.15 8.42
C HIS A 31 1.58 9.93 8.32
N PRO A 32 1.00 9.51 9.45
CA PRO A 32 0.09 8.36 9.52
C PRO A 32 -1.00 8.38 8.44
N GLY A 33 -1.30 7.21 7.88
CA GLY A 33 -2.27 7.07 6.79
C GLY A 33 -1.79 7.57 5.43
N THR A 34 -0.49 7.81 5.24
CA THR A 34 0.09 8.20 3.95
C THR A 34 0.69 7.01 3.22
N PHE A 35 0.06 6.56 2.14
CA PHE A 35 0.50 5.40 1.37
C PHE A 35 0.11 5.53 -0.11
N LEU A 36 0.67 4.64 -0.93
CA LEU A 36 0.30 4.43 -2.33
C LEU A 36 -0.28 3.02 -2.47
N ARG A 37 -1.41 2.90 -3.15
CA ARG A 37 -1.87 1.64 -3.72
C ARG A 37 -1.28 1.49 -5.10
N VAL A 38 -0.50 0.44 -5.34
CA VAL A 38 0.00 0.13 -6.68
C VAL A 38 -1.17 -0.36 -7.53
N THR A 39 -1.37 0.21 -8.71
CA THR A 39 -2.47 -0.20 -9.61
C THR A 39 -1.97 -0.83 -10.90
N GLU A 40 -0.76 -0.47 -11.32
CA GLU A 40 -0.17 -0.99 -12.54
C GLU A 40 1.36 -1.02 -12.45
N VAL A 41 1.95 -2.07 -13.01
CA VAL A 41 3.40 -2.21 -13.18
C VAL A 41 3.70 -2.58 -14.62
N GLN A 42 4.55 -1.79 -15.25
CA GLN A 42 5.09 -2.02 -16.58
C GLN A 42 6.60 -2.22 -16.48
N PRO A 43 7.09 -3.47 -16.37
CA PRO A 43 8.51 -3.75 -16.37
C PRO A 43 9.16 -3.29 -17.67
N ASN A 44 10.40 -2.82 -17.58
CA ASN A 44 11.21 -2.48 -18.74
C ASN A 44 11.45 -3.76 -19.56
N PRO A 45 11.08 -3.77 -20.86
CA PRO A 45 11.17 -4.96 -21.71
C PRO A 45 12.61 -5.46 -21.92
N ARG A 46 13.63 -4.65 -21.64
CA ARG A 46 15.04 -5.01 -21.85
C ARG A 46 15.67 -5.75 -20.67
N ASP A 47 15.43 -5.29 -19.45
CA ASP A 47 16.12 -5.81 -18.25
C ASP A 47 15.18 -6.45 -17.23
N GLY A 48 13.86 -6.20 -17.31
CA GLY A 48 12.88 -6.69 -16.34
C GLY A 48 13.15 -6.26 -14.89
N MET A 49 14.11 -5.36 -14.67
CA MET A 49 14.60 -4.95 -13.34
C MET A 49 14.15 -3.54 -12.95
N ARG A 50 13.63 -2.78 -13.92
CA ARG A 50 13.06 -1.45 -13.74
C ARG A 50 11.74 -1.37 -14.48
N GLY A 51 11.11 -0.20 -14.50
CA GLY A 51 9.87 0.00 -15.22
C GLY A 51 9.15 1.27 -14.84
N GLU A 52 7.91 1.34 -15.27
CA GLU A 52 6.95 2.35 -14.82
C GLU A 52 5.97 1.70 -13.86
N ILE A 53 5.65 2.42 -12.79
CA ILE A 53 4.69 1.97 -11.78
C ILE A 53 3.71 3.10 -11.59
N SER A 54 2.42 2.77 -11.64
CA SER A 54 1.32 3.70 -11.38
C SER A 54 0.59 3.28 -10.12
N GLY A 55 -0.03 4.25 -9.45
CA GLY A 55 -0.78 4.00 -8.25
C GLY A 55 -1.62 5.19 -7.81
N VAL A 56 -2.46 4.94 -6.80
CA VAL A 56 -3.32 5.96 -6.19
C VAL A 56 -2.72 6.34 -4.85
N MET A 57 -2.49 7.63 -4.64
CA MET A 57 -1.96 8.15 -3.37
C MET A 57 -3.09 8.45 -2.40
N ARG A 58 -2.91 8.02 -1.16
CA ARG A 58 -3.63 8.55 -0.02
C ARG A 58 -2.66 9.34 0.84
N PHE A 59 -2.99 10.60 1.11
CA PHE A 59 -2.19 11.43 2.01
C PHE A 59 -2.98 11.66 3.29
N ARG A 60 -2.42 11.22 4.43
CA ARG A 60 -3.08 11.31 5.74
C ARG A 60 -4.52 10.78 5.73
N GLY A 61 -4.71 9.62 5.11
CA GLY A 61 -5.99 8.94 4.99
C GLY A 61 -6.99 9.60 4.03
N ARG A 62 -6.63 10.70 3.35
CA ARG A 62 -7.48 11.33 2.34
C ARG A 62 -7.15 10.79 0.96
N ALA A 63 -8.19 10.35 0.24
CA ALA A 63 -8.11 10.03 -1.18
C ALA A 63 -7.90 11.30 -2.02
N ALA A 64 -7.25 11.16 -3.18
CA ALA A 64 -7.36 12.17 -4.23
C ALA A 64 -8.80 12.25 -4.73
N ALA A 65 -9.25 13.43 -5.16
CA ALA A 65 -10.65 13.69 -5.51
C ALA A 65 -11.18 12.80 -6.65
N ASP A 66 -10.30 12.33 -7.53
CA ASP A 66 -10.61 11.49 -8.69
C ASP A 66 -10.12 10.05 -8.55
N GLU A 67 -9.38 9.72 -7.47
CA GLU A 67 -8.64 8.46 -7.29
C GLU A 67 -7.91 7.99 -8.56
N ALA A 68 -7.49 8.92 -9.41
CA ALA A 68 -6.91 8.60 -10.70
C ALA A 68 -5.51 7.99 -10.50
N PRO A 69 -5.20 6.83 -11.09
CA PRO A 69 -3.86 6.28 -11.04
C PRO A 69 -2.84 7.22 -11.67
N GLU A 70 -1.84 7.62 -10.90
CA GLU A 70 -0.72 8.42 -11.37
C GLU A 70 0.59 7.64 -11.37
N ARG A 71 1.51 8.04 -12.24
CA ARG A 71 2.88 7.52 -12.22
C ARG A 71 3.54 7.82 -10.87
N ILE A 72 4.00 6.76 -10.21
CA ILE A 72 4.75 6.87 -8.96
C ILE A 72 6.16 7.41 -9.24
N ARG A 73 6.39 8.65 -8.79
CA ARG A 73 7.71 9.29 -8.89
C ARG A 73 8.67 8.72 -7.85
N SER A 74 9.97 8.87 -8.10
CA SER A 74 11.02 8.46 -7.16
C SER A 74 11.04 6.97 -6.81
N ALA A 75 10.56 6.09 -7.70
CA ALA A 75 10.57 4.63 -7.52
C ALA A 75 11.99 4.06 -7.24
N LEU A 76 13.04 4.72 -7.72
CA LEU A 76 14.44 4.34 -7.49
C LEU A 76 15.01 4.77 -6.13
N LYS A 77 14.29 5.58 -5.34
CA LYS A 77 14.76 5.96 -4.00
C LYS A 77 14.72 4.76 -3.07
N ARG A 78 15.76 4.58 -2.25
CA ARG A 78 15.92 3.44 -1.34
C ARG A 78 15.21 3.63 0.00
N GLU A 79 13.93 3.93 -0.06
CA GLU A 79 13.12 4.28 1.10
C GLU A 79 11.72 3.68 1.07
N TRP A 80 11.43 2.80 0.12
CA TRP A 80 10.12 2.18 0.01
C TRP A 80 9.98 1.04 1.01
N VAL A 81 8.79 0.95 1.60
CA VAL A 81 8.40 -0.10 2.55
C VAL A 81 7.00 -0.58 2.23
N LEU A 82 6.75 -1.87 2.46
CA LEU A 82 5.46 -2.51 2.24
C LEU A 82 4.58 -2.34 3.49
N LEU A 83 3.30 -2.08 3.29
CA LEU A 83 2.28 -1.99 4.35
C LEU A 83 1.24 -3.10 4.26
N TRP A 84 0.91 -3.55 3.05
CA TRP A 84 -0.02 -4.66 2.82
C TRP A 84 0.35 -5.39 1.53
N ASP A 85 0.54 -6.70 1.62
CA ASP A 85 0.68 -7.61 0.48
C ASP A 85 -0.71 -8.08 0.04
N SER A 86 -1.18 -7.58 -1.10
CA SER A 86 -2.51 -7.89 -1.62
C SER A 86 -2.67 -9.36 -2.01
N ALA A 87 -1.61 -10.00 -2.52
CA ALA A 87 -1.67 -11.39 -2.98
C ALA A 87 -1.74 -12.38 -1.82
N ARG A 88 -1.06 -12.05 -0.71
CA ARG A 88 -1.11 -12.82 0.54
C ARG A 88 -2.20 -12.36 1.50
N ASN A 89 -2.85 -11.24 1.18
CA ASN A 89 -3.78 -10.54 2.05
C ASN A 89 -3.17 -10.29 3.46
N GLU A 90 -1.88 -9.93 3.49
CA GLU A 90 -1.07 -9.84 4.70
C GLU A 90 -0.73 -8.37 5.02
N VAL A 91 -1.13 -7.90 6.20
CA VAL A 91 -0.78 -6.57 6.69
C VAL A 91 0.61 -6.60 7.33
N VAL A 92 1.52 -5.75 6.86
CA VAL A 92 2.94 -5.73 7.24
C VAL A 92 3.26 -4.45 8.00
N VAL A 93 3.69 -4.58 9.26
CA VAL A 93 4.17 -3.45 10.07
C VAL A 93 5.69 -3.26 9.84
N PRO A 94 6.15 -2.18 9.18
CA PRO A 94 7.56 -1.99 8.86
C PRO A 94 8.44 -1.88 10.11
N GLN A 95 9.66 -2.42 10.06
CA GLN A 95 10.63 -2.28 11.15
C GLN A 95 10.99 -0.81 11.40
N GLU A 96 11.02 -0.01 10.34
CA GLU A 96 11.27 1.44 10.43
C GLU A 96 10.21 2.16 11.26
N LEU A 97 8.95 1.72 11.21
CA LEU A 97 7.88 2.28 12.04
C LEU A 97 8.04 1.87 13.51
N LYS A 98 8.44 0.63 13.79
CA LYS A 98 8.70 0.14 15.15
C LYS A 98 9.81 0.90 15.87
N ALA A 99 10.67 1.59 15.12
CA ALA A 99 11.74 2.44 15.64
C ALA A 99 11.33 3.92 15.83
N MET A 100 10.09 4.29 15.49
CA MET A 100 9.57 5.65 15.67
C MET A 100 8.99 5.85 17.08
N PRO A 101 8.78 7.11 17.52
CA PRO A 101 8.07 7.40 18.76
C PRO A 101 6.71 6.69 18.86
N GLN A 102 6.31 6.30 20.08
CA GLN A 102 5.12 5.47 20.31
C GLN A 102 3.82 6.16 19.82
N ASP A 103 3.71 7.47 20.00
CA ASP A 103 2.59 8.28 19.52
C ASP A 103 2.42 8.19 17.99
N VAL A 104 3.53 8.13 17.25
CA VAL A 104 3.49 7.92 15.79
C VAL A 104 3.03 6.51 15.45
N GLN A 105 3.49 5.50 16.21
CA GLN A 105 3.07 4.11 16.01
C GLN A 105 1.57 3.94 16.27
N ASP A 106 1.06 4.49 17.37
CA ASP A 106 -0.35 4.45 17.74
C ASP A 106 -1.22 5.16 16.70
N ALA A 107 -0.75 6.31 16.19
CA ALA A 107 -1.45 7.02 15.13
C ALA A 107 -1.51 6.21 13.81
N TRP A 108 -0.48 5.44 13.47
CA TRP A 108 -0.51 4.51 12.34
C TRP A 108 -1.41 3.31 12.57
N GLU A 109 -1.45 2.81 13.80
CA GLU A 109 -2.33 1.72 14.19
C GLU A 109 -3.78 2.10 13.96
N VAL A 110 -4.19 3.29 14.42
CA VAL A 110 -5.52 3.85 14.19
C VAL A 110 -5.77 4.19 12.71
N ALA A 111 -4.85 4.92 12.07
CA ALA A 111 -5.08 5.46 10.73
C ALA A 111 -5.05 4.40 9.62
N TYR A 112 -4.42 3.25 9.87
CA TYR A 112 -4.19 2.24 8.83
C TYR A 112 -4.24 0.80 9.33
N PHE A 113 -3.46 0.40 10.33
CA PHE A 113 -3.25 -1.04 10.57
C PHE A 113 -4.45 -1.76 11.19
N ALA A 114 -5.13 -1.17 12.18
CA ALA A 114 -6.34 -1.73 12.74
C ALA A 114 -7.42 -1.92 11.66
N PRO A 115 -7.81 -0.88 10.88
CA PRO A 115 -8.82 -1.06 9.84
C PRO A 115 -8.35 -1.96 8.69
N ALA A 116 -7.05 -1.97 8.35
CA ALA A 116 -6.51 -2.88 7.34
C ALA A 116 -6.61 -4.36 7.77
N ARG A 117 -6.38 -4.66 9.05
CA ARG A 117 -6.51 -6.03 9.59
C ARG A 117 -7.96 -6.48 9.71
N GLU A 118 -8.89 -5.55 9.91
CA GLU A 118 -10.33 -5.85 9.81
C GLU A 118 -10.72 -6.12 8.36
N ALA A 119 -10.31 -5.25 7.43
CA ALA A 119 -10.57 -5.41 6.00
C ALA A 119 -9.99 -6.72 5.44
N SER A 120 -8.82 -7.15 5.90
CA SER A 120 -8.20 -8.40 5.45
C SER A 120 -8.91 -9.66 5.96
N LYS A 121 -9.68 -9.58 7.06
CA LYS A 121 -10.45 -10.72 7.60
C LYS A 121 -11.84 -10.85 6.97
N ALA A 122 -12.27 -9.87 6.16
CA ALA A 122 -13.61 -9.86 5.58
C ALA A 122 -13.79 -11.01 4.57
N PRO A 123 -14.99 -11.63 4.49
CA PRO A 123 -15.31 -12.63 3.47
C PRO A 123 -15.12 -12.07 2.05
N GLY A 124 -14.47 -12.83 1.16
CA GLY A 124 -14.21 -12.39 -0.22
C GLY A 124 -13.02 -11.43 -0.38
N SER A 125 -12.18 -11.28 0.65
CA SER A 125 -10.87 -10.61 0.56
C SER A 125 -9.81 -11.44 -0.19
N GLU A 126 -10.12 -12.71 -0.48
CA GLU A 126 -9.21 -13.62 -1.16
C GLU A 126 -9.27 -13.47 -2.69
N LYS A 127 -8.10 -13.15 -3.25
CA LYS A 127 -7.70 -13.28 -4.65
C LYS A 127 -8.23 -12.19 -5.59
N VAL A 128 -7.41 -11.14 -5.76
CA VAL A 128 -7.39 -10.38 -7.01
C VAL A 128 -7.02 -11.38 -8.12
N ALA A 129 -8.03 -11.82 -8.87
CA ALA A 129 -7.86 -12.79 -9.94
C ALA A 129 -7.00 -12.21 -11.06
N THR A 130 -5.94 -12.95 -11.36
CA THR A 130 -4.87 -12.65 -12.32
C THR A 130 -5.39 -12.53 -13.75
N VAL A 131 -4.98 -11.49 -14.48
CA VAL A 131 -4.91 -11.51 -15.94
C VAL A 131 -3.48 -11.19 -16.36
N HIS A 132 -2.75 -12.21 -16.80
CA HIS A 132 -1.46 -12.05 -17.47
C HIS A 132 -1.71 -11.89 -18.98
N THR A 133 -1.55 -10.69 -19.49
CA THR A 133 -1.48 -10.45 -20.94
C THR A 133 -0.17 -9.73 -21.25
N GLY A 134 0.82 -10.47 -21.76
CA GLY A 134 2.07 -9.89 -22.25
C GLY A 134 2.88 -9.13 -21.19
N ALA A 135 3.79 -8.26 -21.64
CA ALA A 135 4.74 -7.47 -20.83
C ALA A 135 4.09 -6.46 -19.83
N ARG A 136 2.83 -6.68 -19.45
CA ARG A 136 1.99 -5.80 -18.64
C ARG A 136 1.20 -6.65 -17.63
N ALA A 137 1.33 -6.34 -16.34
CA ALA A 137 0.41 -6.85 -15.33
C ALA A 137 -0.86 -5.98 -15.36
N ILE A 138 -2.02 -6.59 -15.60
CA ILE A 138 -3.31 -5.89 -15.64
C ILE A 138 -3.91 -5.78 -14.23
N SER A 139 -4.49 -4.62 -13.96
CA SER A 139 -5.20 -4.25 -12.73
C SER A 139 -6.33 -5.21 -12.40
N GLY A 140 -6.43 -5.63 -11.15
CA GLY A 140 -7.68 -6.12 -10.59
C GLY A 140 -8.01 -5.22 -9.41
N THR A 141 -9.26 -4.80 -9.25
CA THR A 141 -9.64 -3.76 -8.28
C THR A 141 -9.78 -4.31 -6.86
N SER A 142 -8.94 -3.85 -5.93
CA SER A 142 -9.14 -4.01 -4.48
C SER A 142 -10.06 -2.93 -3.88
N ALA A 143 -10.96 -2.35 -4.70
CA ALA A 143 -11.89 -1.30 -4.28
C ALA A 143 -12.63 -1.68 -2.97
N ALA A 144 -12.97 -2.96 -2.82
CA ALA A 144 -13.61 -3.47 -1.61
C ALA A 144 -12.70 -3.52 -0.37
N PHE A 145 -11.37 -3.63 -0.51
CA PHE A 145 -10.43 -3.47 0.61
C PHE A 145 -10.31 -1.99 0.99
N ASP A 146 -10.18 -1.11 0.01
CA ASP A 146 -10.06 0.34 0.22
C ASP A 146 -11.32 0.96 0.84
N GLU A 147 -12.51 0.57 0.37
CA GLU A 147 -13.79 0.99 0.96
C GLU A 147 -13.90 0.54 2.42
N ARG A 148 -13.47 -0.69 2.72
CA ARG A 148 -13.50 -1.22 4.10
C ARG A 148 -12.45 -0.57 4.98
N LEU A 149 -11.26 -0.27 4.43
CA LEU A 149 -10.24 0.50 5.12
C LEU A 149 -10.77 1.90 5.48
N ALA A 150 -11.46 2.55 4.55
CA ALA A 150 -12.10 3.84 4.79
C ALA A 150 -13.25 3.75 5.82
N ALA A 151 -14.09 2.72 5.73
CA ALA A 151 -15.20 2.49 6.66
C ALA A 151 -14.72 2.15 8.08
N GLY A 152 -13.72 1.27 8.20
CA GLY A 152 -13.10 0.93 9.49
C GLY A 152 -12.48 2.16 10.15
N ARG A 153 -11.82 3.03 9.38
CA ARG A 153 -11.31 4.30 9.90
C ARG A 153 -12.44 5.20 10.42
N ALA A 154 -13.52 5.37 9.66
CA ALA A 154 -14.67 6.17 10.10
C ALA A 154 -15.30 5.62 11.39
N ALA A 155 -15.35 4.28 11.54
CA ALA A 155 -15.83 3.64 12.76
C ALA A 155 -14.92 3.90 13.97
N VAL A 156 -13.59 3.85 13.78
CA VAL A 156 -12.62 4.16 14.85
C VAL A 156 -12.66 5.64 15.25
N GLU A 157 -12.77 6.56 14.29
CA GLU A 157 -12.93 8.00 14.55
C GLU A 157 -14.24 8.27 15.33
N ALA A 158 -15.36 7.67 14.92
CA ALA A 158 -16.64 7.81 15.62
C ALA A 158 -16.66 7.18 17.02
N ALA A 159 -15.83 6.15 17.27
CA ALA A 159 -15.68 5.55 18.60
C ALA A 159 -14.81 6.42 19.52
N ALA A 160 -13.80 7.11 18.99
CA ALA A 160 -12.96 8.03 19.75
C ALA A 160 -13.72 9.30 20.20
N ASP A 161 -14.67 9.79 19.41
CA ASP A 161 -15.51 10.95 19.76
C ASP A 161 -16.56 10.64 20.85
N ARG A 162 -16.80 9.37 21.18
CA ARG A 162 -17.78 8.91 22.19
C ARG A 162 -17.15 8.54 23.53
N ALA A 163 -15.82 8.56 23.65
CA ALA A 163 -15.06 8.20 24.86
C ALA A 163 -14.61 9.46 25.61
#